data_AF-C1A591-F1
#
_entry.id   AF-C1A591-F1
#
_cell.length_a   1.000
_cell.length_b   1.000
_cell.length_c   1.000
_cell.angle_alpha   90.00
_cell.angle_beta   90.00
_cell.angle_gamma   90.00
#
_symmetry.space_group_name_H-M   'P 1'
#
loop_
_entity.id
_entity.type
_entity.pdbx_description
1 polymer ?
#
loop_
_entity_poly.entity_id
_entity_poly.type
_entity_poly.pdbx_seq_one_letter_code
_entity_poly.pdbx_strand_id
1 'polypeptide(L)'
;MTSARAHEVLYESEAALRLVDQELTGLHDVRDVSPVVPTISLADLPNILEQANAQILNVLARLRESRAALQTTALERLQTTHEKIREVTTATEDAAINIMDACDRATQMVDELDTIDSDAAPDREKAAGIRATLRDELFLMMGALQFQDITSQQLAHASSVLVDMEERLLEVARLFDHNVEDTQVFRAGSAPDEKTYDPNATTKNAEGRQALADELFTSVKAPAA
;
A
#
# COMPACT_ATOMS: atom_id res chain seq x y z
N MET A 1 -16.39 -53.21 -40.14
CA MET A 1 -16.26 -52.69 -38.75
C MET A 1 -16.95 -51.33 -38.54
N THR A 2 -17.85 -50.88 -39.41
CA THR A 2 -18.51 -49.56 -39.32
C THR A 2 -19.91 -49.58 -38.66
N SER A 3 -20.56 -50.75 -38.55
CA SER A 3 -21.94 -50.86 -38.05
C SER A 3 -22.05 -50.84 -36.52
N ALA A 4 -21.09 -51.40 -35.78
CA ALA A 4 -21.12 -51.42 -34.31
C ALA A 4 -20.99 -50.01 -33.71
N ARG A 5 -20.07 -49.21 -34.27
CA ARG A 5 -19.82 -47.83 -33.83
C ARG A 5 -21.00 -46.90 -34.12
N ALA A 6 -21.77 -47.17 -35.18
CA ALA A 6 -22.99 -46.42 -35.49
C ALA A 6 -24.13 -46.72 -34.50
N HIS A 7 -24.25 -47.96 -34.01
CA HIS A 7 -25.23 -48.31 -32.98
C HIS A 7 -24.88 -47.73 -31.61
N GLU A 8 -23.59 -47.67 -31.27
CA GLU A 8 -23.12 -47.08 -30.02
C GLU A 8 -23.43 -45.57 -29.96
N VAL A 9 -23.15 -44.84 -31.05
CA VAL A 9 -23.48 -43.40 -31.16
C VAL A 9 -24.98 -43.15 -31.11
N LEU A 10 -25.81 -44.03 -31.69
CA LEU A 10 -27.26 -43.90 -31.63
C LEU A 10 -27.80 -44.16 -30.22
N TYR A 11 -27.23 -45.12 -29.50
CA TYR A 11 -27.61 -45.41 -28.12
C TYR A 11 -27.22 -44.27 -27.17
N GLU A 12 -26.02 -43.71 -27.34
CA GLU A 12 -25.59 -42.52 -26.59
C GLU A 12 -26.46 -41.29 -26.91
N SER A 13 -26.86 -41.12 -28.18
CA SER A 13 -27.75 -40.03 -28.59
C SER A 13 -29.16 -40.19 -28.01
N GLU A 14 -29.69 -41.41 -27.96
CA GLU A 14 -31.00 -41.71 -27.35
C GLU A 14 -30.98 -41.48 -25.83
N ALA A 15 -29.90 -41.90 -25.16
CA ALA A 15 -29.71 -41.67 -23.73
C ALA A 15 -29.61 -40.16 -23.41
N ALA A 16 -28.88 -39.40 -24.24
CA ALA A 16 -28.78 -37.95 -24.09
C ALA A 16 -30.13 -37.26 -24.31
N LEU A 17 -30.92 -37.68 -25.30
CA LEU A 17 -32.25 -37.12 -25.56
C LEU A 17 -33.23 -37.41 -24.41
N ARG A 18 -33.18 -38.59 -23.78
CA ARG A 18 -34.00 -38.89 -22.60
C ARG A 18 -33.61 -38.05 -21.39
N LEU A 19 -32.32 -37.78 -21.21
CA LEU A 19 -31.84 -36.93 -20.13
C LEU A 19 -32.31 -35.47 -20.34
N VAL A 20 -32.25 -34.97 -21.57
CA VAL A 20 -32.76 -33.64 -21.93
C VAL A 20 -34.29 -33.55 -21.75
N ASP A 21 -35.04 -34.60 -22.10
CA ASP A 21 -36.50 -34.64 -21.90
C ASP A 21 -36.88 -34.66 -20.41
N GLN A 22 -36.09 -35.35 -19.57
CA GLN A 22 -36.26 -35.36 -18.12
C GLN A 22 -35.98 -33.98 -17.50
N GLU A 23 -34.93 -33.29 -17.95
CA GLU A 23 -34.62 -31.91 -17.53
C GLU A 23 -35.69 -30.91 -18.01
N LEU A 24 -36.21 -31.07 -19.24
CA LEU A 24 -37.31 -30.25 -19.77
C LEU A 24 -38.61 -30.47 -19.00
N THR A 25 -38.88 -31.70 -18.56
CA THR A 25 -40.03 -32.02 -17.72
C THR A 25 -39.88 -31.39 -16.33
N GLY A 26 -38.66 -31.42 -15.75
CA GLY A 26 -38.36 -30.71 -14.50
C GLY A 26 -38.49 -29.20 -14.60
N LEU A 27 -38.15 -28.60 -15.75
CA LEU A 27 -38.34 -27.17 -16.01
C LEU A 27 -39.81 -26.76 -16.23
N HIS A 28 -40.68 -27.70 -16.64
CA HIS A 28 -42.11 -27.42 -16.79
C HIS A 28 -42.82 -27.29 -15.43
N ASP A 29 -42.30 -27.95 -14.38
CA ASP A 29 -42.83 -27.89 -13.01
C ASP A 29 -42.50 -26.56 -12.30
N VAL A 30 -41.51 -25.80 -12.81
CA VAL A 30 -41.16 -24.46 -12.29
C VAL A 30 -42.07 -23.36 -12.85
N ARG A 31 -42.93 -23.66 -13.84
CA ARG A 31 -43.85 -22.68 -14.46
C ARG A 31 -45.18 -22.50 -13.74
N ASP A 32 -45.45 -23.25 -12.67
CA ASP A 32 -46.62 -23.05 -11.81
C ASP A 32 -46.35 -22.12 -10.61
N VAL A 33 -45.30 -21.29 -10.69
CA VAL A 33 -45.25 -20.07 -9.89
C VAL A 33 -46.18 -19.06 -10.56
N SER A 34 -47.48 -19.15 -10.23
CA SER A 34 -48.40 -18.04 -10.46
C SER A 34 -47.68 -16.75 -10.04
N PRO A 35 -47.63 -15.69 -10.88
CA PRO A 35 -47.03 -14.44 -10.45
C PRO A 35 -47.84 -13.98 -9.25
N VAL A 36 -47.24 -14.04 -8.06
CA VAL A 36 -47.73 -13.31 -6.90
C VAL A 36 -47.51 -11.85 -7.26
N VAL A 37 -48.43 -11.29 -8.03
CA VAL A 37 -48.58 -9.86 -8.16
C VAL A 37 -48.97 -9.44 -6.75
N PRO A 38 -48.10 -8.72 -6.01
CA PRO A 38 -48.49 -8.24 -4.69
C PRO A 38 -49.71 -7.37 -4.92
N THR A 39 -50.88 -7.83 -4.46
CA THR A 39 -52.08 -7.00 -4.38
C THR A 39 -51.82 -6.01 -3.26
N ILE A 40 -51.06 -4.97 -3.56
CA ILE A 40 -50.81 -3.85 -2.66
C ILE A 40 -52.18 -3.20 -2.45
N SER A 41 -52.79 -3.43 -1.28
CA SER A 41 -54.02 -2.75 -0.92
C SER A 41 -53.71 -1.27 -0.75
N LEU A 42 -54.55 -0.40 -1.29
CA LEU A 42 -54.48 1.06 -1.05
C LEU A 42 -54.53 1.41 0.45
N ALA A 43 -55.07 0.51 1.28
CA ALA A 43 -55.09 0.64 2.74
C ALA A 43 -53.70 0.42 3.39
N ASP A 44 -52.79 -0.32 2.75
CA ASP A 44 -51.44 -0.61 3.26
C ASP A 44 -50.42 0.44 2.80
N LEU A 45 -50.79 1.28 1.83
CA LEU A 45 -49.94 2.30 1.23
C LEU A 45 -49.37 3.30 2.25
N PRO A 46 -50.12 3.77 3.28
CA PRO A 46 -49.55 4.59 4.34
C PRO A 46 -48.44 3.88 5.12
N ASN A 47 -48.62 2.60 5.46
CA ASN A 47 -47.63 1.82 6.20
C ASN A 47 -46.39 1.53 5.34
N ILE A 48 -46.58 1.24 4.05
CA ILE A 48 -45.47 1.04 3.10
C ILE A 48 -44.68 2.34 2.92
N LEU A 49 -45.35 3.48 2.80
CA LEU A 49 -44.71 4.79 2.71
C LEU A 49 -43.96 5.15 4.00
N GLU A 50 -44.54 4.86 5.17
CA GLU A 50 -43.87 5.08 6.45
C GLU A 50 -42.62 4.19 6.59
N GLN A 51 -42.73 2.91 6.22
CA GLN A 51 -41.60 1.98 6.23
C GLN A 51 -40.51 2.38 5.23
N ALA A 52 -40.88 2.78 4.01
CA ALA A 52 -39.94 3.27 3.01
C ALA A 52 -39.25 4.56 3.48
N ASN A 53 -40.00 5.48 4.10
CA ASN A 53 -39.43 6.72 4.65
C ASN A 53 -38.46 6.42 5.81
N ALA A 54 -38.82 5.52 6.73
CA ALA A 54 -37.94 5.07 7.80
C ALA A 54 -36.66 4.41 7.27
N GLN A 55 -36.76 3.59 6.21
CA GLN A 55 -35.61 2.99 5.53
C GLN A 55 -34.72 4.05 4.87
N ILE A 56 -35.30 5.01 4.14
CA ILE A 56 -34.57 6.11 3.52
C ILE A 56 -33.84 6.94 4.58
N LEU A 57 -34.49 7.28 5.70
CA LEU A 57 -33.87 8.02 6.80
C LEU A 57 -32.71 7.24 7.43
N ASN A 58 -32.84 5.92 7.59
CA ASN A 58 -31.77 5.06 8.10
C ASN A 58 -30.57 5.03 7.15
N VAL A 59 -30.82 4.85 5.85
CA VAL A 59 -29.77 4.90 4.81
C VAL A 59 -29.08 6.26 4.80
N LEU A 60 -29.83 7.37 4.86
CA LEU A 60 -29.26 8.72 4.92
C LEU A 60 -28.44 8.96 6.18
N ALA A 61 -28.84 8.41 7.33
CA ALA A 61 -28.08 8.50 8.57
C ALA A 61 -26.72 7.77 8.44
N ARG A 62 -26.73 6.53 7.93
CA ARG A 62 -25.51 5.76 7.64
C ARG A 62 -24.60 6.46 6.62
N LEU A 63 -25.20 7.11 5.62
CA LEU A 63 -24.48 7.90 4.62
C LEU A 63 -23.74 9.09 5.24
N ARG A 64 -24.39 9.79 6.16
CA ARG A 64 -23.78 10.91 6.88
C ARG A 64 -22.66 10.45 7.80
N GLU A 65 -22.85 9.33 8.48
CA GLU A 65 -21.84 8.73 9.36
C GLU A 65 -20.61 8.25 8.56
N SER A 66 -20.83 7.49 7.48
CA SER A 66 -19.76 7.06 6.56
C SER A 66 -19.00 8.24 5.96
N ARG A 67 -19.73 9.28 5.51
CA ARG A 67 -19.11 10.51 5.02
C ARG A 67 -18.25 11.19 6.09
N ALA A 68 -18.73 11.29 7.33
CA ALA A 68 -17.96 11.88 8.42
C ALA A 68 -16.69 11.08 8.73
N ALA A 69 -16.79 9.75 8.78
CA ALA A 69 -15.65 8.87 9.01
C ALA A 69 -14.61 8.95 7.88
N LEU A 70 -15.05 8.99 6.62
CA LEU A 70 -14.16 9.20 5.47
C LEU A 70 -13.53 10.60 5.47
N GLN A 71 -14.33 11.63 5.70
CA GLN A 71 -13.85 13.00 5.56
C GLN A 71 -12.82 13.37 6.63
N THR A 72 -13.01 12.95 7.87
CA THR A 72 -12.04 13.31 8.93
C THR A 72 -10.82 12.40 8.86
N THR A 73 -11.00 11.08 8.96
CA THR A 73 -9.85 10.18 9.14
C THR A 73 -9.08 9.91 7.85
N ALA A 74 -9.75 9.82 6.70
CA ALA A 74 -9.05 9.53 5.45
C ALA A 74 -8.29 10.78 4.94
N LEU A 75 -8.87 11.98 5.04
CA LEU A 75 -8.17 13.20 4.64
C LEU A 75 -6.96 13.50 5.53
N GLU A 76 -7.10 13.35 6.86
CA GLU A 76 -5.98 13.56 7.80
C GLU A 76 -4.84 12.56 7.57
N ARG A 77 -5.17 11.28 7.34
CA ARG A 77 -4.16 10.26 7.01
C ARG A 77 -3.49 10.54 5.67
N LEU A 78 -4.24 10.93 4.64
CA LEU A 78 -3.68 11.29 3.32
C LEU A 78 -2.76 12.50 3.43
N GLN A 79 -3.17 13.55 4.15
CA GLN A 79 -2.35 14.73 4.38
C GLN A 79 -1.04 14.36 5.09
N THR A 80 -1.11 13.52 6.13
CA THR A 80 0.07 13.05 6.85
C THR A 80 0.98 12.22 5.93
N THR A 81 0.43 11.29 5.15
CA THR A 81 1.21 10.51 4.16
C THR A 81 1.85 11.41 3.11
N HIS A 82 1.14 12.43 2.63
CA HIS A 82 1.67 13.40 1.68
C HIS A 82 2.83 14.21 2.27
N GLU A 83 2.70 14.68 3.50
CA GLU A 83 3.77 15.36 4.22
C GLU A 83 4.99 14.46 4.42
N LYS A 84 4.78 13.18 4.72
CA LYS A 84 5.85 12.19 4.85
C LYS A 84 6.56 11.89 3.55
N ILE A 85 5.82 11.70 2.46
CA ILE A 85 6.42 11.54 1.13
C ILE A 85 7.23 12.79 0.76
N ARG A 86 6.71 13.99 1.06
CA ARG A 86 7.44 15.23 0.82
C ARG A 86 8.73 15.32 1.65
N GLU A 87 8.68 14.94 2.93
CA GLU A 87 9.85 14.87 3.81
C GLU A 87 10.92 13.92 3.24
N VAL A 88 10.51 12.73 2.78
CA VAL A 88 11.38 11.74 2.15
C VAL A 88 12.01 12.27 0.87
N THR A 89 11.22 12.92 0.01
CA THR A 89 11.71 13.52 -1.23
C THR A 89 12.76 14.59 -0.95
N THR A 90 12.48 15.50 -0.01
CA THR A 90 13.45 16.53 0.38
C THR A 90 14.72 15.92 0.98
N ALA A 91 14.60 14.94 1.88
CA ALA A 91 15.77 14.28 2.45
C ALA A 91 16.60 13.52 1.39
N THR A 92 15.93 12.94 0.39
CA THR A 92 16.58 12.26 -0.74
C THR A 92 17.30 13.26 -1.64
N GLU A 93 16.68 14.41 -1.91
CA GLU A 93 17.28 15.51 -2.68
C GLU A 93 18.53 16.06 -1.96
N ASP A 94 18.42 16.35 -0.66
CA ASP A 94 19.54 16.82 0.16
C ASP A 94 20.69 15.81 0.18
N ALA A 95 20.39 14.53 0.33
CA ALA A 95 21.40 13.47 0.32
C ALA A 95 22.06 13.33 -1.06
N ALA A 96 21.29 13.43 -2.15
CA ALA A 96 21.83 13.38 -3.50
C ALA A 96 22.75 14.57 -3.80
N ILE A 97 22.38 15.78 -3.39
CA ILE A 97 23.22 16.98 -3.50
C ILE A 97 24.51 16.80 -2.72
N ASN A 98 24.42 16.37 -1.46
CA ASN A 98 25.60 16.14 -0.62
C ASN A 98 26.56 15.11 -1.21
N ILE A 99 26.04 14.03 -1.83
CA ILE A 99 26.85 13.03 -2.51
C ILE A 99 27.52 13.61 -3.76
N MET A 100 26.81 14.42 -4.57
CA MET A 100 27.41 15.05 -5.75
C MET A 100 28.53 16.02 -5.36
N ASP A 101 28.29 16.88 -4.38
CA ASP A 101 29.29 17.83 -3.89
C ASP A 101 30.52 17.11 -3.30
N ALA A 102 30.31 15.99 -2.61
CA ALA A 102 31.38 15.16 -2.09
C ALA A 102 32.18 14.45 -3.19
N CYS A 103 31.52 13.97 -4.25
CA CYS A 103 32.19 13.43 -5.44
C CYS A 103 33.06 14.48 -6.14
N ASP A 104 32.59 15.73 -6.25
CA ASP A 104 33.36 16.83 -6.84
C ASP A 104 34.62 17.13 -6.01
N ARG A 105 34.49 17.23 -4.69
CA ARG A 105 35.63 17.38 -3.78
C ARG A 105 36.60 16.20 -3.84
N ALA A 106 36.08 14.97 -3.87
CA ALA A 106 36.87 13.77 -3.99
C ALA A 106 37.67 13.72 -5.29
N THR A 107 37.07 14.14 -6.40
CA THR A 107 37.74 14.24 -7.70
C THR A 107 38.88 15.26 -7.65
N GLN A 108 38.66 16.44 -7.07
CA GLN A 108 39.72 17.44 -6.88
C GLN A 108 40.88 16.90 -6.02
N MET A 109 40.58 16.16 -4.95
CA MET A 109 41.61 15.54 -4.10
C MET A 109 42.41 14.47 -4.87
N VAL A 110 41.78 13.71 -5.75
CA VAL A 110 42.46 12.75 -6.63
C VAL A 110 43.36 13.47 -7.62
N ASP A 111 42.88 14.53 -8.27
CA ASP A 111 43.68 15.34 -9.21
C ASP A 111 44.90 15.99 -8.51
N GLU A 112 44.74 16.45 -7.27
CA GLU A 112 45.84 16.99 -6.47
C GLU A 112 46.86 15.89 -6.12
N LEU A 113 46.40 14.68 -5.80
CA LEU A 113 47.29 13.53 -5.57
C LEU A 113 48.07 13.14 -6.82
N ASP A 114 47.41 13.11 -7.98
CA ASP A 114 48.05 12.79 -9.26
C ASP A 114 49.09 13.84 -9.64
N THR A 115 48.83 15.12 -9.32
CA THR A 115 49.77 16.22 -9.52
C THR A 115 51.01 16.04 -8.63
N ILE A 116 50.84 15.68 -7.35
CA ILE A 116 51.94 15.44 -6.42
C ILE A 116 52.76 14.22 -6.85
N ASP A 117 52.12 13.12 -7.27
CA ASP A 117 52.81 11.91 -7.69
C ASP A 117 53.57 12.09 -9.03
N SER A 118 53.17 13.07 -9.85
CA SER A 118 53.84 13.43 -11.11
C SER A 118 55.05 14.35 -10.94
N ASP A 119 55.26 14.91 -9.75
CA ASP A 119 56.34 15.85 -9.47
C ASP A 119 57.71 15.16 -9.33
N ALA A 120 58.80 15.85 -9.70
CA ALA A 120 60.15 15.26 -9.68
C ALA A 120 60.64 14.89 -8.26
N ALA A 121 60.08 15.54 -7.23
CA ALA A 121 60.30 15.26 -5.82
C ALA A 121 58.94 15.24 -5.09
N PRO A 122 58.22 14.11 -5.12
CA PRO A 122 56.84 14.05 -4.61
C PRO A 122 56.79 14.25 -3.10
N ASP A 123 55.94 15.17 -2.66
CA ASP A 123 55.67 15.43 -1.24
C ASP A 123 54.74 14.34 -0.66
N ARG A 124 55.35 13.32 -0.08
CA ARG A 124 54.66 12.17 0.51
C ARG A 124 53.85 12.54 1.75
N GLU A 125 54.25 13.56 2.50
CA GLU A 125 53.55 14.00 3.71
C GLU A 125 52.24 14.70 3.33
N LYS A 126 52.31 15.63 2.36
CA LYS A 126 51.11 16.27 1.80
C LYS A 126 50.15 15.26 1.18
N ALA A 127 50.67 14.31 0.39
CA ALA A 127 49.86 13.25 -0.20
C ALA A 127 49.17 12.36 0.85
N ALA A 128 49.84 12.06 1.97
CA ALA A 128 49.25 11.29 3.06
C ALA A 128 48.09 12.05 3.72
N GLY A 129 48.22 13.37 3.90
CA GLY A 129 47.17 14.24 4.41
C GLY A 129 45.92 14.23 3.51
N ILE A 130 46.11 14.44 2.20
CA ILE A 130 44.99 14.43 1.23
C ILE A 130 44.29 13.06 1.20
N ARG A 131 45.04 11.96 1.26
CA ARG A 131 44.45 10.60 1.34
C ARG A 131 43.65 10.37 2.62
N ALA A 132 44.00 11.02 3.73
CA ALA A 132 43.21 10.94 4.97
C ALA A 132 41.88 11.68 4.77
N THR A 133 41.92 12.92 4.29
CA THR A 133 40.73 13.72 4.00
C THR A 133 39.81 13.04 2.99
N LEU A 134 40.36 12.43 1.94
CA LEU A 134 39.59 11.67 0.95
C LEU A 134 38.85 10.49 1.59
N ARG A 135 39.47 9.80 2.55
CA ARG A 135 38.79 8.71 3.27
C ARG A 135 37.65 9.24 4.13
N ASP A 136 37.87 10.34 4.83
CA ASP A 136 36.83 10.97 5.65
C ASP A 136 35.64 11.41 4.78
N GLU A 137 35.91 11.96 3.60
CA GLU A 137 34.88 12.35 2.62
C GLU A 137 34.07 11.14 2.10
N LEU A 138 34.76 10.03 1.80
CA LEU A 138 34.09 8.78 1.41
C LEU A 138 33.24 8.19 2.54
N PHE A 139 33.66 8.35 3.80
CA PHE A 139 32.83 7.97 4.95
C PHE A 139 31.59 8.84 5.08
N LEU A 140 31.69 10.15 4.84
CA LEU A 140 30.54 11.05 4.83
C LEU A 140 29.55 10.70 3.71
N MET A 141 30.03 10.40 2.50
CA MET A 141 29.19 9.91 1.40
C MET A 141 28.47 8.60 1.76
N MET A 142 29.18 7.67 2.40
CA MET A 142 28.59 6.42 2.85
C MET A 142 27.52 6.64 3.92
N GLY A 143 27.72 7.62 4.81
CA GLY A 143 26.71 8.08 5.76
C GLY A 143 25.50 8.70 5.06
N ALA A 144 25.71 9.52 4.02
CA ALA A 144 24.62 10.12 3.25
C ALA A 144 23.71 9.05 2.65
N LEU A 145 24.27 7.95 2.10
CA LEU A 145 23.51 6.83 1.54
C LEU A 145 22.52 6.15 2.51
N GLN A 146 22.65 6.36 3.83
CA GLN A 146 21.67 5.87 4.80
C GLN A 146 20.25 6.45 4.60
N PHE A 147 20.12 7.55 3.84
CA PHE A 147 18.81 8.04 3.41
C PHE A 147 18.00 6.95 2.70
N GLN A 148 18.66 6.01 2.01
CA GLN A 148 18.01 4.92 1.28
C GLN A 148 17.17 4.02 2.19
N ASP A 149 17.69 3.66 3.36
CA ASP A 149 16.99 2.81 4.33
C ASP A 149 15.78 3.55 4.90
N ILE A 150 15.97 4.79 5.36
CA ILE A 150 14.89 5.64 5.89
C ILE A 150 13.81 5.90 4.84
N THR A 151 14.20 6.21 3.60
CA THR A 151 13.29 6.41 2.47
C THR A 151 12.49 5.14 2.19
N SER A 152 13.13 3.97 2.21
CA SER A 152 12.44 2.70 1.98
C SER A 152 11.42 2.38 3.07
N GLN A 153 11.75 2.65 4.33
CA GLN A 153 10.83 2.51 5.46
C GLN A 153 9.63 3.45 5.32
N GLN A 154 9.89 4.75 5.09
CA GLN A 154 8.82 5.75 4.98
C GLN A 154 7.89 5.51 3.77
N LEU A 155 8.43 5.04 2.64
CA LEU A 155 7.61 4.64 1.49
C LEU A 155 6.78 3.39 1.78
N ALA A 156 7.33 2.40 2.49
CA ALA A 156 6.59 1.19 2.87
C ALA A 156 5.37 1.54 3.74
N HIS A 157 5.52 2.49 4.67
CA HIS A 157 4.40 2.97 5.48
C HIS A 157 3.41 3.84 4.73
N ALA A 158 3.90 4.73 3.86
CA ALA A 158 3.01 5.47 2.97
C ALA A 158 2.13 4.48 2.17
N SER A 159 2.73 3.39 1.69
CA SER A 159 2.01 2.31 1.01
C SER A 159 1.00 1.61 1.92
N SER A 160 1.34 1.26 3.15
CA SER A 160 0.40 0.58 4.05
C SER A 160 -0.79 1.47 4.40
N VAL A 161 -0.57 2.77 4.64
CA VAL A 161 -1.65 3.74 4.88
C VAL A 161 -2.57 3.88 3.67
N LEU A 162 -2.02 3.86 2.45
CA LEU A 162 -2.83 3.91 1.23
C LEU A 162 -3.66 2.62 1.04
N VAL A 163 -3.11 1.45 1.36
CA VAL A 163 -3.86 0.17 1.33
C VAL A 163 -5.00 0.20 2.36
N ASP A 164 -4.75 0.65 3.59
CA ASP A 164 -5.80 0.82 4.61
C ASP A 164 -6.94 1.75 4.12
N MET A 165 -6.58 2.82 3.42
CA MET A 165 -7.55 3.77 2.85
C MET A 165 -8.34 3.15 1.71
N GLU A 166 -7.70 2.36 0.85
CA GLU A 166 -8.34 1.61 -0.21
C GLU A 166 -9.39 0.63 0.35
N GLU A 167 -9.02 -0.16 1.36
CA GLU A 167 -9.93 -1.10 2.01
C GLU A 167 -11.17 -0.40 2.58
N ARG A 168 -10.99 0.76 3.24
CA ARG A 168 -12.11 1.56 3.77
C ARG A 168 -13.00 2.11 2.68
N LEU A 169 -12.43 2.61 1.58
CA LEU A 169 -13.22 3.10 0.45
C LEU A 169 -14.02 1.98 -0.21
N LEU A 170 -13.43 0.78 -0.27
CA LEU A 170 -14.08 -0.43 -0.80
C LEU A 170 -15.23 -0.88 0.12
N GLU A 171 -15.05 -0.83 1.44
CA GLU A 171 -16.12 -1.08 2.41
C GLU A 171 -17.30 -0.10 2.24
N VAL A 172 -16.98 1.19 2.05
CA VAL A 172 -18.00 2.20 1.76
C VAL A 172 -18.67 1.95 0.41
N ALA A 173 -17.94 1.56 -0.63
CA ALA A 173 -18.52 1.20 -1.92
C ALA A 173 -19.50 0.00 -1.79
N ARG A 174 -19.13 -1.03 -1.03
CA ARG A 174 -20.01 -2.19 -0.74
C ARG A 174 -21.29 -1.82 0.00
N LEU A 175 -21.25 -0.79 0.85
CA LEU A 175 -22.46 -0.28 1.52
C LEU A 175 -23.47 0.31 0.52
N PHE A 176 -23.00 0.85 -0.60
CA PHE A 176 -23.85 1.36 -1.69
C PHE A 176 -24.25 0.27 -2.69
N ASP A 177 -23.46 -0.79 -2.79
CA ASP A 177 -23.63 -1.84 -3.80
C ASP A 177 -24.46 -3.03 -3.27
N HIS A 178 -25.69 -2.77 -2.82
CA HIS A 178 -26.63 -3.82 -2.39
C HIS A 178 -27.20 -4.68 -3.56
N ASN A 179 -26.67 -4.53 -4.78
CA ASN A 179 -27.09 -5.28 -5.97
C ASN A 179 -25.94 -5.94 -6.76
N VAL A 180 -24.71 -5.90 -6.25
CA VAL A 180 -23.57 -6.55 -6.94
C VAL A 180 -23.08 -7.71 -6.09
N GLU A 181 -23.77 -8.83 -6.25
CA GLU A 181 -23.14 -10.13 -6.06
C GLU A 181 -21.95 -10.23 -7.05
N ASP A 182 -20.78 -10.57 -6.50
CA ASP A 182 -19.68 -11.24 -7.22
C ASP A 182 -18.94 -10.49 -8.35
N THR A 183 -18.52 -9.24 -8.11
CA THR A 183 -17.34 -8.73 -8.85
C THR A 183 -16.08 -8.89 -8.00
N GLN A 184 -15.27 -9.90 -8.34
CA GLN A 184 -13.95 -10.17 -7.77
C GLN A 184 -13.10 -8.89 -7.78
N VAL A 185 -12.92 -8.28 -6.61
CA VAL A 185 -12.03 -7.14 -6.46
C VAL A 185 -10.59 -7.66 -6.45
N PHE A 186 -9.79 -7.16 -7.38
CA PHE A 186 -8.36 -7.42 -7.53
C PHE A 186 -7.64 -7.32 -6.17
N ARG A 187 -7.26 -8.46 -5.59
CA ARG A 187 -6.23 -8.51 -4.55
C ARG A 187 -4.87 -8.33 -5.22
N ALA A 188 -4.45 -7.08 -5.40
CA ALA A 188 -3.08 -6.76 -5.76
C ALA A 188 -2.33 -6.34 -4.50
N GLY A 189 -1.36 -7.16 -4.08
CA GLY A 189 -0.33 -6.80 -3.09
C GLY A 189 -0.70 -7.11 -1.64
N SER A 190 -0.12 -8.18 -1.10
CA SER A 190 -0.02 -8.34 0.35
C SER A 190 0.68 -7.12 0.95
N ALA A 191 0.04 -6.46 1.93
CA ALA A 191 0.70 -5.44 2.74
C ALA A 191 2.04 -5.98 3.27
N PRO A 192 3.12 -5.18 3.23
CA PRO A 192 4.40 -5.59 3.79
C PRO A 192 4.26 -5.86 5.29
N ASP A 193 4.98 -6.87 5.78
CA ASP A 193 4.89 -7.42 7.14
C ASP A 193 5.06 -6.32 8.21
N GLU A 194 4.04 -6.15 9.05
CA GLU A 194 3.84 -5.05 10.03
C GLU A 194 5.00 -4.92 11.04
N LYS A 195 5.87 -5.92 11.12
CA LYS A 195 6.98 -6.02 12.09
C LYS A 195 8.28 -5.30 11.71
N THR A 196 8.37 -4.71 10.51
CA THR A 196 9.66 -4.16 10.00
C THR A 196 9.71 -2.63 9.93
N TYR A 197 8.67 -1.92 10.39
CA TYR A 197 8.54 -0.48 10.16
C TYR A 197 8.46 0.34 11.46
N ASP A 198 9.24 1.43 11.55
CA ASP A 198 9.11 2.46 12.59
C ASP A 198 8.43 3.74 12.04
N PRO A 199 7.20 4.06 12.48
CA PRO A 199 6.47 5.28 12.09
C PRO A 199 7.16 6.60 12.40
N ASN A 200 8.13 6.58 13.32
CA ASN A 200 8.86 7.77 13.73
C ASN A 200 10.25 7.89 13.06
N ALA A 201 10.60 7.01 12.12
CA ALA A 201 11.85 7.13 11.38
C ALA A 201 11.90 8.47 10.63
N THR A 202 12.91 9.28 10.89
CA THR A 202 13.09 10.59 10.24
C THR A 202 14.57 10.92 10.16
N THR A 203 14.98 11.73 9.19
CA THR A 203 16.37 12.24 9.07
C THR A 203 16.60 13.50 9.89
N LYS A 204 15.54 14.15 10.40
CA LYS A 204 15.65 15.44 11.10
C LYS A 204 16.25 15.29 12.50
N ASN A 205 17.18 16.17 12.85
CA ASN A 205 17.75 16.26 14.21
C ASN A 205 18.44 14.96 14.69
N ALA A 206 19.20 14.31 13.78
CA ALA A 206 19.90 13.07 14.08
C ALA A 206 20.86 13.19 15.28
N GLU A 207 21.62 14.28 15.38
CA GLU A 207 22.50 14.55 16.52
C GLU A 207 21.72 14.68 17.83
N GLY A 208 20.60 15.41 17.84
CA GLY A 208 19.76 15.57 19.03
C GLY A 208 19.13 14.25 19.49
N ARG A 209 18.78 13.36 18.56
CA ARG A 209 18.27 12.01 18.89
C ARG A 209 19.37 11.08 19.39
N GLN A 210 20.57 11.17 18.83
CA GLN A 210 21.72 10.40 19.32
C GLN A 210 22.07 10.82 20.75
N ALA A 211 22.09 12.13 21.05
CA ALA A 211 22.31 12.64 22.40
C ALA A 211 21.25 12.14 23.40
N LEU A 212 19.97 12.13 23.00
CA LEU A 212 18.87 11.57 23.81
C LEU A 212 19.00 10.06 24.03
N ALA A 213 19.38 9.31 22.99
CA ALA A 213 19.61 7.88 23.09
C ALA A 213 20.79 7.58 24.04
N ASP A 214 21.89 8.31 23.89
CA ASP A 214 23.06 8.18 24.76
C ASP A 214 22.72 8.52 26.22
N GLU A 215 21.86 9.54 26.46
CA GLU A 215 21.34 9.88 27.80
C GLU A 215 20.46 8.76 28.40
N LEU A 216 19.62 8.11 27.59
CA LEU A 216 18.82 6.96 28.00
C LEU A 216 19.68 5.74 28.34
N PHE A 217 20.69 5.42 27.53
CA PHE A 217 21.57 4.27 27.78
C PHE A 217 22.58 4.50 28.91
N THR A 218 22.96 5.76 29.16
CA THR A 218 23.81 6.12 30.31
C THR A 218 23.01 6.18 31.62
N SER A 219 21.74 6.60 31.60
CA SER A 219 20.88 6.64 32.80
C SER A 219 20.39 5.24 33.25
N VAL A 220 20.17 4.31 32.31
CA VAL A 220 19.76 2.92 32.63
C VAL A 220 20.91 2.08 33.22
N LYS A 221 22.17 2.54 33.12
CA LYS A 221 23.35 1.80 33.61
C LYS A 221 23.72 2.05 35.08
N ALA A 222 22.89 2.74 35.86
CA ALA A 222 23.01 2.78 37.32
C ALA A 222 21.77 2.11 37.95
N PRO A 223 21.94 0.87 38.45
CA PRO A 223 22.50 0.74 39.79
C PRO A 223 23.57 -0.35 39.90
N ALA A 224 24.73 0.04 40.43
CA ALA A 224 25.63 -0.87 41.12
C ALA A 224 25.67 -0.45 42.60
N ALA A 225 25.05 -1.25 43.45
CA ALA A 225 25.39 -1.47 44.85
C ALA A 225 24.75 -2.79 45.30
#